data_AF-A0A392TA55-F1
#
_entry.id   AF-A0A392TA55-F1
#
_cell.length_a   1.000
_cell.length_b   1.000
_cell.length_c   1.000
_cell.angle_alpha   90.00
_cell.angle_beta   90.00
_cell.angle_gamma   90.00
#
_symmetry.space_group_name_H-M   'P 1'
#
loop_
_entity.id
_entity.type
_entity.pdbx_description
1 polymer ?
#
loop_
_entity_poly.entity_id
_entity_poly.type
_entity_poly.pdbx_seq_one_letter_code
_entity_poly.pdbx_strand_id
1 'polypeptide(L)'
;MATSTKKEVYSVWAIPPEDVCDRLAKLMTTLGSEFGGPHFEPHMTVVGAIELTPDDALNKLRSACEGVKPFDVTVDRVAGGTFFYQCVYLL
;
A
#
# COMPACT_ATOMS: atom_id res chain seq x y z
N MET A 1 -19.60 22.90 -2.83
CA MET A 1 -19.92 21.48 -3.10
C MET A 1 -20.45 20.87 -1.80
N ALA A 2 -21.45 19.98 -1.85
CA ALA A 2 -21.97 19.35 -0.64
C ALA A 2 -20.96 18.30 -0.15
N THR A 3 -20.48 18.44 1.09
CA THR A 3 -19.53 17.52 1.72
C THR A 3 -20.26 16.24 2.14
N SER A 4 -19.75 15.07 1.75
CA SER A 4 -20.34 13.79 2.16
C SER A 4 -20.05 13.54 3.64
N THR A 5 -21.07 13.21 4.44
CA THR A 5 -20.93 12.84 5.86
C THR A 5 -20.66 11.35 6.06
N LYS A 6 -20.81 10.54 5.00
CA LYS A 6 -20.52 9.10 5.06
C LYS A 6 -19.02 8.90 5.18
N LYS A 7 -18.61 8.09 6.15
CA LYS A 7 -17.21 7.67 6.32
C LYS A 7 -16.93 6.36 5.61
N GLU A 8 -15.70 6.22 5.14
CA GLU A 8 -15.15 5.00 4.55
C GLU A 8 -13.78 4.72 5.17
N VAL A 9 -13.32 3.48 5.06
CA VAL A 9 -12.01 3.08 5.57
C VAL A 9 -10.97 3.29 4.48
N TYR A 10 -9.97 4.11 4.77
CA TYR A 10 -8.86 4.40 3.89
C TYR A 10 -7.58 3.77 4.42
N SER A 11 -6.62 3.57 3.52
CA SER A 11 -5.23 3.31 3.87
C SER A 11 -4.34 4.20 2.99
N VAL A 12 -3.15 4.52 3.49
CA VAL A 12 -2.17 5.32 2.74
C VAL A 12 -1.00 4.42 2.39
N TRP A 13 -0.64 4.43 1.12
CA TRP A 13 0.39 3.58 0.55
C TRP A 13 1.54 4.43 0.01
N ALA A 14 2.76 4.09 0.38
CA ALA A 14 3.95 4.52 -0.34
C ALA A 14 4.13 3.61 -1.55
N ILE A 15 4.28 4.23 -2.71
CA ILE A 15 4.43 3.53 -4.00
C ILE A 15 5.91 3.53 -4.39
N PRO A 16 6.51 2.36 -4.66
CA PRO A 16 7.88 2.29 -5.17
C PRO A 16 8.05 3.03 -6.52
N PRO A 17 9.29 3.36 -6.92
CA PRO A 17 9.58 3.83 -8.27
C PRO A 17 9.13 2.81 -9.34
N GLU A 18 8.83 3.29 -10.55
CA GLU A 18 8.23 2.49 -11.63
C GLU A 18 9.01 1.21 -11.97
N ASP A 19 10.34 1.30 -12.08
CA ASP A 19 11.22 0.16 -12.35
C ASP A 19 11.17 -0.92 -11.26
N VAL A 20 11.02 -0.47 -10.01
CA VAL A 20 10.85 -1.36 -8.85
C VAL A 20 9.45 -1.97 -8.84
N CYS A 21 8.41 -1.18 -9.10
CA CYS A 21 7.03 -1.65 -9.23
C CYS A 21 6.91 -2.74 -10.30
N ASP A 22 7.47 -2.55 -11.49
CA ASP A 22 7.44 -3.55 -12.56
C ASP A 22 8.11 -4.86 -12.15
N ARG A 23 9.26 -4.78 -11.46
CA ARG A 23 9.98 -5.96 -10.99
C ARG A 23 9.18 -6.71 -9.93
N LEU A 24 8.56 -5.98 -8.99
CA LEU A 24 7.73 -6.55 -7.94
C LEU A 24 6.43 -7.13 -8.50
N ALA A 25 5.76 -6.45 -9.43
CA ALA A 25 4.53 -6.93 -10.06
C ALA A 25 4.76 -8.25 -10.80
N LYS A 26 5.89 -8.39 -11.52
CA LYS A 26 6.29 -9.67 -12.14
C LYS A 26 6.47 -10.77 -11.09
N LEU A 27 7.21 -10.50 -10.02
CA LEU A 27 7.44 -11.45 -8.94
C LEU A 27 6.11 -11.89 -8.27
N MET A 28 5.26 -10.93 -7.93
CA MET A 28 3.94 -11.16 -7.34
C MET A 28 3.04 -11.97 -8.28
N THR A 29 3.06 -11.67 -9.59
CA THR A 29 2.31 -12.43 -10.59
C THR A 29 2.80 -13.88 -10.66
N THR A 30 4.11 -14.10 -10.71
CA THR A 30 4.67 -15.46 -10.73
C THR A 30 4.27 -16.26 -9.49
N LEU A 31 4.47 -15.69 -8.29
CA LEU A 31 4.09 -16.35 -7.04
C LEU A 31 2.58 -16.61 -6.97
N GLY A 32 1.76 -15.63 -7.35
CA GLY A 32 0.30 -15.77 -7.37
C GLY A 32 -0.18 -16.82 -8.38
N SER A 33 0.51 -16.98 -9.51
CA SER A 33 0.17 -18.01 -10.49
C SER A 33 0.52 -19.43 -10.04
N GLU A 34 1.57 -19.58 -9.23
CA GLU A 34 2.04 -20.88 -8.72
C GLU A 34 1.27 -21.32 -7.47
N PHE A 35 1.03 -20.40 -6.54
CA PHE A 35 0.45 -20.70 -5.22
C PHE A 35 -1.01 -20.24 -5.07
N GLY A 36 -1.54 -19.51 -6.05
CA GLY A 36 -2.83 -18.84 -5.94
C GLY A 36 -2.76 -17.55 -5.11
N GLY A 37 -3.82 -16.73 -5.19
CA GLY A 37 -3.94 -15.50 -4.41
C GLY A 37 -4.57 -14.36 -5.22
N PRO A 38 -5.08 -13.31 -4.55
CA PRO A 38 -5.60 -12.13 -5.23
C PRO A 38 -4.47 -11.32 -5.86
N HIS A 39 -4.74 -10.70 -7.00
CA HIS A 39 -3.84 -9.71 -7.59
C HIS A 39 -3.97 -8.38 -6.83
N PHE A 40 -2.85 -7.71 -6.60
CA PHE A 40 -2.78 -6.36 -6.04
C PHE A 40 -1.50 -5.65 -6.51
N GLU A 41 -1.48 -4.33 -6.43
CA GLU A 41 -0.32 -3.52 -6.84
C GLU A 41 0.79 -3.54 -5.78
N PRO A 42 2.07 -3.50 -6.15
CA PRO A 42 3.17 -3.36 -5.18
C PRO A 42 3.05 -2.07 -4.37
N HIS A 43 2.99 -2.19 -3.05
CA HIS A 43 2.86 -1.03 -2.16
C HIS A 43 3.43 -1.30 -0.77
N MET A 44 3.72 -0.22 -0.04
CA MET A 44 4.00 -0.27 1.40
C MET A 44 2.92 0.52 2.14
N THR A 45 2.15 -0.15 3.00
CA THR A 45 1.16 0.55 3.83
C THR A 45 1.87 1.38 4.90
N VAL A 46 1.72 2.70 4.84
CA VAL A 46 2.28 3.64 5.83
C VAL A 46 1.25 4.05 6.88
N VAL A 47 -0.03 4.03 6.53
CA VAL A 47 -1.15 4.21 7.46
C VAL A 47 -2.21 3.15 7.15
N GLY A 48 -2.50 2.29 8.13
CA GLY A 48 -3.53 1.26 8.03
C GLY A 48 -4.91 1.77 8.44
N ALA A 49 -5.94 1.25 7.77
CA ALA A 49 -7.37 1.30 8.11
C ALA A 49 -7.83 2.49 9.00
N ILE A 50 -8.07 3.64 8.38
CA ILE A 50 -8.58 4.85 9.04
C ILE A 50 -9.96 5.25 8.50
N GLU A 51 -10.93 5.47 9.40
CA GLU A 51 -12.27 5.92 9.03
C GLU A 51 -12.35 7.44 8.86
N LEU A 52 -12.61 7.90 7.63
CA LEU A 52 -12.69 9.31 7.29
C LEU A 52 -13.85 9.58 6.33
N THR A 53 -14.34 10.82 6.29
CA THR A 53 -15.13 11.26 5.16
C THR A 53 -14.22 11.38 3.93
N PRO A 54 -14.74 11.26 2.69
CA PRO A 54 -13.93 11.42 1.49
C PRO A 54 -13.17 12.76 1.44
N ASP A 55 -13.81 13.85 1.85
CA ASP A 55 -13.19 15.18 1.88
C ASP A 55 -12.05 15.26 2.91
N ASP A 56 -12.26 14.70 4.10
CA ASP A 56 -11.22 14.62 5.12
C ASP A 56 -10.04 13.75 4.68
N ALA A 57 -10.32 12.60 4.02
CA ALA A 57 -9.30 11.71 3.50
C ALA A 57 -8.42 12.42 2.46
N LEU A 58 -9.02 13.12 1.50
CA LEU A 58 -8.29 13.88 0.49
C LEU A 58 -7.46 15.01 1.11
N ASN A 59 -8.04 15.79 2.03
CA ASN A 59 -7.32 16.89 2.68
C ASN A 59 -6.13 16.40 3.50
N LYS A 60 -6.31 15.30 4.26
CA LYS A 60 -5.22 14.69 5.03
C LYS A 60 -4.14 14.10 4.13
N LEU A 61 -4.53 13.43 3.03
CA LEU A 61 -3.58 12.87 2.08
C LEU A 61 -2.73 13.98 1.43
N ARG A 62 -3.34 15.09 1.01
CA ARG A 62 -2.61 16.24 0.45
C ARG A 62 -1.60 16.82 1.44
N SER A 63 -2.04 17.05 2.68
CA SER A 63 -1.16 17.53 3.75
C SER A 63 0.00 16.56 4.04
N ALA A 64 -0.26 15.24 3.99
CA ALA A 64 0.78 14.24 4.12
C ALA A 64 1.77 14.28 2.95
N CYS A 65 1.31 14.43 1.71
CA CYS A 65 2.18 14.54 0.53
C CYS A 65 3.05 15.82 0.55
N GLU A 66 2.61 16.89 1.18
CA GLU A 66 3.41 18.11 1.36
C GLU A 66 4.47 17.96 2.48
N GLY A 67 4.15 17.20 3.54
CA GLY A 67 5.01 17.05 4.71
C GLY A 67 5.99 15.88 4.66
N VAL A 68 5.68 14.83 3.89
CA VAL A 68 6.49 13.61 3.80
C VAL A 68 7.38 13.67 2.57
N LYS A 69 8.70 13.72 2.79
CA LYS A 69 9.68 13.60 1.71
C LYS A 69 9.81 12.13 1.26
N PRO A 70 10.19 11.88 0.00
CA PRO A 70 10.66 10.56 -0.42
C PRO A 70 11.74 10.05 0.53
N PHE A 71 11.71 8.75 0.82
CA PHE A 71 12.64 8.10 1.73
C PHE A 71 13.14 6.80 1.10
N ASP A 72 14.38 6.46 1.41
CA ASP A 72 15.00 5.24 0.94
C ASP A 72 14.58 4.05 1.83
N VAL A 73 14.29 2.92 1.18
CA VAL A 73 13.96 1.66 1.83
C VAL A 73 14.90 0.60 1.32
N THR A 74 15.41 -0.22 2.23
CA THR A 74 16.24 -1.39 1.92
C THR A 74 15.47 -2.63 2.32
N VAL A 75 15.39 -3.61 1.44
CA VAL A 75 14.90 -4.95 1.78
C VAL A 75 15.99 -5.66 2.57
N ASP A 76 15.72 -5.94 3.84
CA ASP A 76 16.54 -6.77 4.72
C ASP A 76 16.39 -8.25 4.33
N ARG A 77 15.15 -8.74 4.22
CA ARG A 77 14.88 -10.16 3.91
C ARG A 77 13.48 -10.42 3.39
N VAL A 78 13.30 -11.61 2.83
CA VAL A 78 11.96 -12.18 2.59
C VAL A 78 11.46 -12.80 3.90
N ALA A 79 10.22 -12.48 4.27
CA ALA A 79 9.57 -13.04 5.44
C ALA A 79 8.20 -13.64 5.08
N GLY A 80 7.73 -14.54 5.93
CA GLY A 80 6.39 -15.09 5.88
C GLY A 80 5.75 -15.10 7.25
N GLY A 81 4.43 -15.00 7.29
CA GLY A 81 3.62 -14.95 8.50
C GLY A 81 2.50 -15.99 8.47
N THR A 82 1.64 -15.93 9.48
CA THR A 82 0.60 -16.93 9.72
C THR A 82 -0.81 -16.43 9.40
N PHE A 83 -0.96 -15.28 8.72
CA PHE A 83 -2.26 -14.74 8.33
C PHE A 83 -2.26 -14.23 6.88
N PHE A 84 -3.45 -14.13 6.30
CA PHE A 84 -3.66 -13.91 4.87
C PHE A 84 -2.88 -12.72 4.29
N TYR A 85 -2.93 -11.54 4.92
CA TYR A 85 -2.23 -10.34 4.43
C TYR A 85 -0.73 -10.28 4.79
N GLN A 86 -0.21 -11.29 5.50
CA GLN A 86 1.22 -11.48 5.77
C GLN A 86 1.66 -12.89 5.35
N CYS A 87 1.27 -13.31 4.14
CA CYS A 87 1.66 -14.61 3.60
C CYS A 87 3.17 -14.65 3.27
N VAL A 88 3.60 -13.83 2.30
CA VAL A 88 4.99 -13.58 1.93
C VAL A 88 5.15 -12.09 1.69
N TYR A 89 6.16 -11.46 2.29
CA TYR A 89 6.41 -10.03 2.17
C TYR A 89 7.90 -9.70 2.30
N LEU A 90 8.27 -8.50 1.87
CA LEU A 90 9.62 -7.96 1.99
C LEU A 90 9.69 -7.11 3.27
N LEU A 91 10.66 -7.40 4.13
CA LEU A 91 11.02 -6.60 5.32
C LEU A 91 12.22 -5.73 5.05
#